data_AF-A0A1C5VXZ4-F1
#
_entry.id   AF-A0A1C5VXZ4-F1
#
_cell.length_a   1.000
_cell.length_b   1.000
_cell.length_c   1.000
_cell.angle_alpha   90.00
_cell.angle_beta   90.00
_cell.angle_gamma   90.00
#
_symmetry.space_group_name_H-M   'P 1'
#
loop_
_entity.id
_entity.type
_entity.pdbx_description
1 polymer ?
#
loop_
_entity_poly.entity_id
_entity_poly.type
_entity_poly.pdbx_seq_one_letter_code
_entity_poly.pdbx_strand_id
1 'polypeptide(L)'
;MNISTAQTCKIFDLSDRLPTGIQITKQPKRKKGHRNAITKHTASRQKSASWFRPDDLNVILEDLFQSKKYFKANIIIFACNSGYRYGDIMTLRVKDLTDNNGKIVDYLTLQEDKTDKWRTAWLCDTAKKMLNFIIKYYKLDPEDYIFQSGERKRKYIEDIFLNEDGEEEIVYTNEKYDWNGRLLRIAPMELNSVTTFLKNITAKHGIEGKYSTHSFRQTHSVYISCIQKGSEDVIRDLRIACQSLGHSDLRITEQHYSGCDSRLVKEQMLKMEVGKEVVDKYVK
;
A
#
# COMPACT_ATOMS: atom_id res chain seq x y z
N MET A 1 -11.87 56.89 -16.11
CA MET A 1 -11.70 55.70 -16.96
C MET A 1 -10.30 55.70 -17.52
N ASN A 2 -9.58 54.61 -17.26
CA ASN A 2 -8.70 53.90 -18.18
C ASN A 2 -7.44 54.55 -18.79
N ILE A 3 -6.34 53.90 -18.34
CA ILE A 3 -5.22 53.34 -19.13
C ILE A 3 -4.02 54.27 -19.33
N SER A 4 -3.08 54.10 -18.41
CA SER A 4 -1.65 54.32 -18.63
C SER A 4 -1.10 53.25 -19.57
N THR A 5 -0.49 53.68 -20.67
CA THR A 5 0.55 52.91 -21.38
C THR A 5 1.32 53.82 -22.33
N ALA A 6 2.56 54.16 -21.97
CA ALA A 6 3.63 54.46 -22.93
C ALA A 6 4.98 54.24 -22.25
N GLN A 7 5.79 53.40 -22.89
CA GLN A 7 7.09 52.90 -22.44
C GLN A 7 8.16 54.01 -22.40
N THR A 8 9.05 53.91 -21.41
CA THR A 8 10.43 54.41 -21.55
C THR A 8 11.38 53.34 -21.02
N CYS A 9 12.18 52.77 -21.93
CA CYS A 9 13.29 51.88 -21.61
C CYS A 9 14.25 52.56 -20.63
N LYS A 10 14.53 51.91 -19.49
CA LYS A 10 15.72 52.20 -18.70
C LYS A 10 16.79 51.17 -19.05
N ILE A 11 17.84 51.67 -19.71
CA ILE A 11 19.14 51.03 -19.86
C ILE A 11 19.66 50.78 -18.44
N PHE A 12 20.03 49.53 -18.13
CA PHE A 12 20.81 49.23 -16.93
C PHE A 12 22.21 48.80 -17.34
N ASP A 13 23.14 49.62 -16.88
CA ASP A 13 24.58 49.45 -16.94
C ASP A 13 24.99 48.17 -16.19
N LEU A 14 25.84 47.36 -16.82
CA LEU A 14 26.26 46.03 -16.37
C LEU A 14 27.54 46.07 -15.51
N SER A 15 27.97 47.24 -15.04
CA SER A 15 29.28 47.39 -14.39
C SER A 15 29.36 46.99 -12.91
N ASP A 16 28.25 46.74 -12.21
CA ASP A 16 28.28 46.60 -10.73
C ASP A 16 27.83 45.25 -10.18
N ARG A 17 28.31 44.13 -10.76
CA ARG A 17 28.43 42.88 -9.99
C ARG A 17 29.75 42.18 -10.27
N LEU A 18 30.72 42.50 -9.40
CA LEU A 18 31.93 41.73 -9.15
C LEU A 18 31.65 40.20 -9.16
N PRO A 19 32.41 39.39 -9.90
CA PRO A 19 32.34 37.95 -9.81
C PRO A 19 33.18 37.48 -8.61
N THR A 20 32.60 37.48 -7.40
CA THR A 20 33.14 36.72 -6.27
C THR A 20 32.24 35.53 -5.99
N GLY A 21 32.52 34.47 -6.72
CA GLY A 21 31.92 33.16 -6.55
C GLY A 21 32.54 32.21 -7.55
N ILE A 22 33.62 31.56 -7.15
CA ILE A 22 34.33 30.52 -7.88
C ILE A 22 33.31 29.59 -8.57
N GLN A 23 33.23 29.62 -9.90
CA GLN A 23 32.56 28.57 -10.64
C GLN A 23 33.37 27.30 -10.44
N ILE A 24 32.92 26.44 -9.53
CA ILE A 24 33.35 25.04 -9.51
C ILE A 24 32.74 24.41 -10.77
N THR A 25 33.45 24.52 -11.89
CA THR A 25 33.23 23.60 -13.01
C THR A 25 33.35 22.21 -12.41
N LYS A 26 32.24 21.45 -12.35
CA LYS A 26 32.30 20.04 -11.96
C LYS A 26 33.27 19.37 -12.92
N GLN A 27 34.50 19.12 -12.46
CA GLN A 27 35.43 18.30 -13.22
C GLN A 27 34.71 17.00 -13.58
N PRO A 28 34.82 16.51 -14.84
CA PRO A 28 34.28 15.21 -15.17
C PRO A 28 34.88 14.21 -14.18
N LYS A 29 34.02 13.47 -13.46
CA LYS A 29 34.45 12.48 -12.48
C LYS A 29 35.48 11.59 -13.18
N ARG A 30 36.75 11.68 -12.78
CA ARG A 30 37.81 10.77 -13.23
C ARG A 30 37.24 9.35 -13.17
N LYS A 31 37.19 8.65 -14.31
CA LYS A 31 36.86 7.21 -14.33
C LYS A 31 37.84 6.57 -13.36
N LYS A 32 37.35 6.12 -12.21
CA LYS A 32 38.15 5.34 -11.27
C LYS A 32 38.70 4.17 -12.09
N GLY A 33 40.02 4.01 -12.14
CA GLY A 33 40.67 2.91 -12.84
C GLY A 33 40.04 1.58 -12.47
N HIS A 34 40.16 0.58 -13.35
CA HIS A 34 39.63 -0.77 -13.14
C HIS A 34 39.98 -1.24 -11.73
N ARG A 35 39.00 -1.20 -10.83
CA ARG A 35 39.12 -1.82 -9.51
C ARG A 35 38.95 -3.31 -9.77
N ASN A 36 39.92 -4.11 -9.32
CA ASN A 36 39.75 -5.56 -9.29
C ASN A 36 38.44 -5.88 -8.54
N ALA A 37 37.65 -6.80 -9.09
CA ALA A 37 36.41 -7.23 -8.47
C ALA A 37 36.73 -7.85 -7.10
N ILE A 38 36.17 -7.28 -6.04
CA ILE A 38 36.27 -7.87 -4.69
C ILE A 38 35.11 -8.86 -4.58
N THR A 39 35.43 -10.15 -4.53
CA THR A 39 34.44 -11.20 -4.27
C THR A 39 34.11 -11.21 -2.78
N LYS A 40 32.82 -11.13 -2.46
CA LYS A 40 32.30 -11.39 -1.11
C LYS A 40 31.45 -12.65 -1.18
N HIS A 41 31.78 -13.67 -0.38
CA HIS A 41 30.98 -14.88 -0.23
C HIS A 41 29.79 -14.65 0.72
N THR A 42 29.06 -13.55 0.52
CA THR A 42 27.83 -13.26 1.24
C THR A 42 26.80 -12.79 0.23
N ALA A 43 25.61 -13.40 0.23
CA ALA A 43 24.53 -12.98 -0.64
C ALA A 43 24.17 -11.51 -0.36
N SER A 44 23.88 -10.74 -1.40
CA SER A 44 23.43 -9.36 -1.24
C SER A 44 22.14 -9.34 -0.42
N ARG A 45 22.12 -8.60 0.69
CA ARG A 45 20.89 -8.40 1.46
C ARG A 45 19.89 -7.58 0.65
N GLN A 46 18.71 -8.14 0.40
CA GLN A 46 17.62 -7.42 -0.25
C GLN A 46 17.17 -6.24 0.63
N LYS A 47 17.11 -5.04 0.04
CA LYS A 47 16.67 -3.83 0.75
C LYS A 47 15.15 -3.76 0.88
N SER A 48 14.43 -4.07 -0.20
CA SER A 48 12.96 -4.04 -0.28
C SER A 48 12.31 -5.28 0.34
N ALA A 49 11.03 -5.17 0.70
CA ALA A 49 10.20 -6.32 1.07
C ALA A 49 9.96 -7.24 -0.14
N SER A 50 9.83 -8.54 0.12
CA SER A 50 9.44 -9.55 -0.86
C SER A 50 7.92 -9.56 -1.05
N TRP A 51 7.45 -9.84 -2.27
CA TRP A 51 6.04 -10.14 -2.55
C TRP A 51 5.75 -11.61 -2.27
N PHE A 52 4.49 -11.94 -2.01
CA PHE A 52 4.04 -13.32 -1.75
C PHE A 52 3.77 -14.04 -3.08
N ARG A 53 4.53 -15.11 -3.37
CA ARG A 53 4.21 -16.00 -4.48
C ARG A 53 2.86 -16.69 -4.23
N PRO A 54 2.12 -17.10 -5.27
CA PRO A 54 0.83 -17.78 -5.10
C PRO A 54 0.90 -18.97 -4.14
N ASP A 55 1.85 -19.88 -4.36
CA ASP A 55 2.02 -21.09 -3.53
C ASP A 55 2.34 -20.75 -2.07
N ASP A 56 3.30 -19.84 -1.85
CA ASP A 56 3.69 -19.37 -0.52
C ASP A 56 2.51 -18.73 0.21
N LEU A 57 1.73 -17.90 -0.50
CA LEU A 57 0.57 -17.22 0.04
C LEU A 57 -0.52 -18.21 0.43
N ASN A 58 -0.79 -19.20 -0.42
CA ASN A 58 -1.76 -20.25 -0.15
C ASN A 58 -1.37 -21.03 1.11
N VAL A 59 -0.11 -21.45 1.24
CA VAL A 59 0.38 -22.14 2.45
C VAL A 59 0.19 -21.28 3.70
N ILE A 60 0.52 -19.99 3.64
CA ILE A 60 0.32 -19.06 4.76
C ILE A 60 -1.16 -18.95 5.12
N LEU A 61 -2.03 -18.75 4.12
CA LEU A 61 -3.46 -18.60 4.36
C LEU A 61 -4.07 -19.89 4.91
N GLU A 62 -3.72 -21.05 4.37
CA GLU A 62 -4.20 -22.34 4.89
C GLU A 62 -3.86 -22.53 6.37
N ASP A 63 -2.62 -22.24 6.79
CA ASP A 63 -2.22 -22.32 8.19
C ASP A 63 -3.05 -21.37 9.08
N LEU A 64 -3.33 -20.16 8.60
CA LEU A 64 -4.16 -19.20 9.32
C LEU A 64 -5.60 -19.68 9.47
N PHE A 65 -6.20 -20.20 8.40
CA PHE A 65 -7.56 -20.72 8.42
C PHE A 65 -7.67 -21.95 9.32
N GLN A 66 -6.73 -22.90 9.22
CA GLN A 66 -6.69 -24.09 10.08
C GLN A 66 -6.49 -23.73 11.55
N SER A 67 -5.66 -22.73 11.84
CA SER A 67 -5.45 -22.23 13.19
C SER A 67 -6.47 -21.18 13.66
N LYS A 68 -7.55 -20.97 12.88
CA LYS A 68 -8.64 -20.01 13.14
C LYS A 68 -8.17 -18.56 13.39
N LYS A 69 -7.04 -18.18 12.80
CA LYS A 69 -6.48 -16.82 12.90
C LYS A 69 -7.07 -15.91 11.81
N TYR A 70 -8.39 -15.82 11.78
CA TYR A 70 -9.12 -15.20 10.67
C TYR A 70 -8.84 -13.71 10.49
N PHE A 71 -8.67 -12.93 11.57
CA PHE A 71 -8.27 -11.52 11.46
C PHE A 71 -6.92 -11.35 10.73
N LYS A 72 -5.97 -12.26 10.94
CA LYS A 72 -4.67 -12.21 10.25
C LYS A 72 -4.83 -12.53 8.76
N ALA A 73 -5.64 -13.54 8.42
CA ALA A 73 -5.96 -13.84 7.04
C ALA A 73 -6.67 -12.65 6.36
N ASN A 74 -7.61 -12.00 7.07
CA ASN A 74 -8.32 -10.83 6.58
C ASN A 74 -7.38 -9.67 6.21
N ILE A 75 -6.42 -9.36 7.09
CA ILE A 75 -5.41 -8.33 6.83
C ILE A 75 -4.64 -8.64 5.55
N ILE A 76 -4.17 -9.88 5.38
CA ILE A 76 -3.38 -10.27 4.20
C ILE A 76 -4.22 -10.13 2.92
N ILE A 77 -5.43 -10.70 2.92
CA ILE A 77 -6.34 -10.70 1.78
C ILE A 77 -6.71 -9.26 1.40
N PHE A 78 -7.17 -8.46 2.36
CA PHE A 78 -7.59 -7.08 2.08
C PHE A 78 -6.43 -6.20 1.62
N ALA A 79 -5.29 -6.26 2.30
CA ALA A 79 -4.14 -5.42 1.96
C ALA A 79 -3.52 -5.79 0.60
N CYS A 80 -3.48 -7.08 0.24
CA CYS A 80 -2.99 -7.51 -1.07
C CYS A 80 -3.96 -7.15 -2.21
N ASN A 81 -5.28 -7.23 -1.99
CA ASN A 81 -6.25 -6.89 -3.03
C ASN A 81 -6.47 -5.37 -3.19
N SER A 82 -6.39 -4.58 -2.11
CA SER A 82 -6.56 -3.11 -2.18
C SER A 82 -5.28 -2.34 -2.49
N GLY A 83 -4.11 -2.86 -2.09
CA GLY A 83 -2.81 -2.22 -2.27
C GLY A 83 -2.59 -0.95 -1.44
N TYR A 84 -3.45 -0.64 -0.46
CA TYR A 84 -3.22 0.49 0.44
C TYR A 84 -1.99 0.23 1.32
N ARG A 85 -1.41 1.29 1.92
CA ARG A 85 -0.43 1.04 2.97
C ARG A 85 -1.16 0.51 4.19
N TYR A 86 -0.45 -0.26 5.00
CA TYR A 86 -1.03 -0.84 6.21
C TYR A 86 -1.51 0.24 7.21
N GLY A 87 -0.79 1.37 7.31
CA GLY A 87 -1.21 2.51 8.14
C GLY A 87 -2.56 3.05 7.70
N ASP A 88 -2.72 3.34 6.41
CA ASP A 88 -3.95 3.88 5.84
C ASP A 88 -5.22 3.01 6.09
N ILE A 89 -5.06 1.69 6.31
CA ILE A 89 -6.21 0.76 6.46
C ILE A 89 -6.47 0.33 7.90
N MET A 90 -5.55 0.55 8.83
CA MET A 90 -5.66 -0.04 10.17
C MET A 90 -6.78 0.58 11.01
N THR A 91 -7.21 1.80 10.65
CA THR A 91 -8.27 2.54 11.32
C THR A 91 -9.66 2.24 10.76
N LEU A 92 -9.77 1.42 9.70
CA LEU A 92 -11.05 1.11 9.07
C LEU A 92 -11.99 0.35 10.02
N ARG A 93 -13.20 0.88 10.17
CA ARG A 93 -14.32 0.30 10.88
C ARG A 93 -15.29 -0.37 9.89
N VAL A 94 -16.20 -1.19 10.41
CA VAL A 94 -17.21 -1.87 9.57
C VAL A 94 -18.04 -0.86 8.77
N LYS A 95 -18.42 0.28 9.36
CA LYS A 95 -19.19 1.33 8.69
C LYS A 95 -18.47 1.96 7.48
N ASP A 96 -17.14 1.93 7.46
CA ASP A 96 -16.36 2.51 6.35
C ASP A 96 -16.34 1.59 5.12
N LEU A 97 -16.69 0.32 5.33
CA LEU A 97 -16.67 -0.74 4.31
C LEU A 97 -18.06 -1.25 3.93
N THR A 98 -19.11 -0.71 4.54
CA THR A 98 -20.49 -1.12 4.30
C THR A 98 -21.35 0.07 3.88
N ASP A 99 -22.34 -0.19 3.03
CA ASP A 99 -23.39 0.77 2.73
C ASP A 99 -24.43 0.80 3.87
N ASN A 100 -25.43 1.69 3.73
CA ASN A 100 -26.52 1.83 4.71
C ASN A 100 -27.35 0.54 4.90
N ASN A 101 -27.24 -0.43 3.99
CA ASN A 101 -27.92 -1.73 4.06
C ASN A 101 -27.02 -2.83 4.67
N GLY A 102 -25.81 -2.49 5.11
CA GLY A 102 -24.82 -3.44 5.64
C GLY A 102 -24.15 -4.28 4.56
N LYS A 103 -24.29 -3.94 3.27
CA LYS A 103 -23.61 -4.62 2.16
C LYS A 103 -22.22 -4.03 1.97
N ILE A 104 -21.22 -4.88 1.74
CA ILE A 104 -19.86 -4.40 1.43
C ILE A 104 -19.87 -3.53 0.18
N VAL A 105 -19.25 -2.35 0.28
CA VAL A 105 -19.12 -1.39 -0.82
C VAL A 105 -18.31 -1.95 -1.99
N ASP A 106 -18.52 -1.42 -3.19
CA ASP A 106 -17.78 -1.87 -4.38
C ASP A 106 -16.36 -1.30 -4.48
N TYR A 107 -16.12 -0.16 -3.84
CA TYR A 107 -14.82 0.51 -3.79
C TYR A 107 -14.67 1.31 -2.50
N LEU A 108 -13.43 1.50 -2.08
CA LEU A 108 -13.05 2.37 -0.98
C LEU A 108 -12.19 3.52 -1.53
N THR A 109 -12.36 4.73 -1.02
CA THR A 109 -11.51 5.87 -1.39
C THR A 109 -10.93 6.47 -0.12
N LEU A 110 -9.61 6.48 -0.01
CA LEU A 110 -8.87 6.97 1.16
C LEU A 110 -7.92 8.07 0.75
N GLN A 111 -7.72 9.04 1.64
CA GLN A 111 -6.63 10.00 1.57
C GLN A 111 -5.40 9.34 2.20
N GLU A 112 -4.32 9.16 1.44
CA GLU A 112 -3.11 8.53 1.97
C GLU A 112 -2.36 9.51 2.92
N ASP A 113 -2.25 9.20 4.21
CA ASP A 113 -1.66 10.04 5.27
C ASP A 113 -0.34 10.71 4.86
N LYS A 114 0.55 9.94 4.21
CA LYS A 114 1.90 10.43 3.85
C LYS A 114 1.95 11.41 2.70
N THR A 115 0.92 11.42 1.86
CA THR A 115 0.99 12.13 0.56
C THR A 115 -0.18 13.06 0.32
N ASP A 116 -1.19 13.04 1.19
CA ASP A 116 -2.41 13.85 1.08
C ASP A 116 -3.21 13.60 -0.21
N LYS A 117 -2.98 12.44 -0.85
CA LYS A 117 -3.60 12.07 -2.13
C LYS A 117 -4.75 11.12 -1.92
N TRP A 118 -5.87 11.44 -2.54
CA TRP A 118 -7.02 10.55 -2.66
C TRP A 118 -6.71 9.40 -3.61
N ARG A 119 -6.98 8.17 -3.17
CA ARG A 119 -6.81 6.96 -3.97
C ARG A 119 -7.99 6.04 -3.77
N THR A 120 -8.55 5.54 -4.87
CA THR A 120 -9.64 4.56 -4.86
C THR A 120 -9.11 3.15 -5.08
N ALA A 121 -9.58 2.19 -4.28
CA ALA A 121 -9.37 0.77 -4.50
C ALA A 121 -10.71 0.06 -4.72
N TRP A 122 -10.84 -0.66 -5.83
CA TRP A 122 -12.01 -1.49 -6.13
C TRP A 122 -11.89 -2.84 -5.43
N LEU A 123 -12.94 -3.25 -4.73
CA LEU A 123 -12.95 -4.50 -3.97
C LEU A 123 -13.40 -5.66 -4.86
N CYS A 124 -12.51 -6.64 -5.04
CA CYS A 124 -12.80 -7.90 -5.72
C CYS A 124 -13.69 -8.83 -4.87
N ASP A 125 -14.20 -9.91 -5.46
CA ASP A 125 -15.15 -10.78 -4.78
C ASP A 125 -14.51 -11.52 -3.61
N THR A 126 -13.26 -11.97 -3.75
CA THR A 126 -12.50 -12.57 -2.63
C THR A 126 -12.39 -11.63 -1.43
N ALA A 127 -12.09 -10.35 -1.67
CA ALA A 127 -12.00 -9.36 -0.59
C ALA A 127 -13.38 -9.15 0.08
N LYS A 128 -14.45 -9.01 -0.71
CA LYS A 128 -15.81 -8.85 -0.20
C LYS A 128 -16.30 -10.07 0.59
N LYS A 129 -16.01 -11.28 0.11
CA LYS A 129 -16.33 -12.54 0.81
C LYS A 129 -15.62 -12.61 2.16
N MET A 130 -14.32 -12.30 2.19
CA MET A 130 -13.55 -12.33 3.43
C MET A 130 -14.02 -11.28 4.45
N LEU A 131 -14.34 -10.06 4.00
CA LEU A 131 -14.88 -9.01 4.87
C LEU A 131 -16.23 -9.44 5.48
N ASN A 132 -17.16 -9.93 4.65
CA ASN A 132 -18.44 -10.45 5.11
C ASN A 132 -18.28 -11.58 6.12
N PHE A 133 -17.35 -12.51 5.86
CA PHE A 133 -17.06 -13.60 6.77
C PHE A 133 -16.60 -13.10 8.14
N ILE A 134 -15.67 -12.15 8.18
CA ILE A 134 -15.16 -11.59 9.44
C ILE A 134 -16.27 -10.89 10.23
N ILE A 135 -17.05 -10.05 9.58
CA ILE A 135 -18.16 -9.31 10.21
C ILE A 135 -19.14 -10.30 10.85
N LYS A 136 -19.56 -11.33 10.10
CA LYS A 136 -20.52 -12.33 10.58
C LYS A 136 -19.93 -13.26 11.66
N TYR A 137 -18.72 -13.75 11.45
CA TYR A 137 -18.08 -14.71 12.36
C TYR A 137 -17.83 -14.11 13.74
N TYR A 138 -17.33 -12.87 13.80
CA TYR A 138 -17.05 -12.18 15.05
C TYR A 138 -18.20 -11.30 15.56
N LYS A 139 -19.31 -11.21 14.81
CA LYS A 139 -20.48 -10.38 15.12
C LYS A 139 -20.10 -8.91 15.35
N LEU A 140 -19.30 -8.37 14.44
CA LEU A 140 -18.80 -6.99 14.54
C LEU A 140 -19.93 -5.99 14.29
N ASP A 141 -19.96 -4.94 15.10
CA ASP A 141 -20.86 -3.81 14.91
C ASP A 141 -20.23 -2.71 14.01
N PRO A 142 -21.01 -1.73 13.52
CA PRO A 142 -20.51 -0.68 12.62
C PRO A 142 -19.30 0.12 13.12
N GLU A 143 -19.13 0.24 14.44
CA GLU A 143 -18.04 1.00 15.07
C GLU A 143 -16.82 0.13 15.41
N ASP A 144 -16.91 -1.19 15.26
CA ASP A 144 -15.78 -2.08 15.45
C ASP A 144 -14.76 -1.94 14.33
N TYR A 145 -13.48 -1.92 14.71
CA TYR A 145 -12.38 -2.04 13.76
C TYR A 145 -12.45 -3.40 13.04
N ILE A 146 -12.23 -3.41 11.73
CA ILE A 146 -12.30 -4.65 10.94
C ILE A 146 -11.00 -5.47 11.01
N PHE A 147 -9.89 -4.83 11.38
CA PHE A 147 -8.56 -5.44 11.50
C PHE A 147 -8.09 -5.50 12.95
N GLN A 148 -8.76 -6.28 13.79
CA GLN A 148 -8.53 -6.32 15.25
C GLN A 148 -7.29 -7.11 15.67
N SER A 149 -6.74 -6.76 16.83
CA SER A 149 -5.78 -7.61 17.54
C SER A 149 -6.45 -8.95 17.90
N GLY A 150 -5.84 -10.06 17.44
CA GLY A 150 -6.48 -11.37 17.41
C GLY A 150 -6.83 -11.97 18.78
N GLU A 151 -7.33 -13.20 18.77
CA GLU A 151 -8.14 -13.75 19.87
C GLU A 151 -7.45 -13.91 21.24
N ARG A 152 -6.12 -14.16 21.28
CA ARG A 152 -5.40 -14.52 22.53
C ARG A 152 -4.88 -13.34 23.35
N LYS A 153 -4.34 -12.31 22.70
CA LYS A 153 -3.80 -11.10 23.35
C LYS A 153 -4.50 -9.92 22.70
N ARG A 154 -5.51 -9.42 23.39
CA ARG A 154 -6.32 -8.29 22.94
C ARG A 154 -5.85 -7.06 23.68
N LYS A 155 -5.59 -6.01 22.92
CA LYS A 155 -5.61 -4.66 23.46
C LYS A 155 -7.02 -4.14 23.27
N TYR A 156 -7.48 -3.33 24.22
CA TYR A 156 -8.75 -2.67 24.18
C TYR A 156 -8.52 -1.16 24.09
N ILE A 157 -9.50 -0.46 23.53
CA ILE A 157 -9.50 1.00 23.44
C ILE A 157 -10.02 1.50 24.77
N GLU A 158 -9.15 2.14 25.54
CA GLU A 158 -9.50 2.78 26.80
C GLU A 158 -10.15 4.13 26.55
N ASP A 159 -9.51 4.95 25.71
CA ASP A 159 -9.98 6.28 25.39
C ASP A 159 -9.49 6.73 24.00
N ILE A 160 -10.15 7.74 23.44
CA ILE A 160 -9.79 8.37 22.18
C ILE A 160 -9.81 9.88 22.40
N PHE A 161 -8.67 10.54 22.21
CA PHE A 161 -8.56 12.00 22.30
C PHE A 161 -8.20 12.59 20.94
N LEU A 162 -8.47 13.88 20.77
CA LEU A 162 -7.94 14.63 19.63
C LEU A 162 -6.63 15.30 20.07
N ASN A 163 -5.56 15.08 19.29
CA ASN A 163 -4.30 15.79 19.49
C ASN A 163 -4.42 17.26 19.00
N GLU A 164 -3.34 18.04 19.18
CA GLU A 164 -3.31 19.46 18.77
C GLU A 164 -3.54 19.67 17.26
N ASP A 165 -3.27 18.65 16.45
CA ASP A 165 -3.47 18.64 14.99
C ASP A 165 -4.88 18.16 14.58
N GLY A 166 -5.74 17.81 15.55
CA GLY A 166 -7.10 17.30 15.31
C GLY A 166 -7.17 15.83 14.90
N GLU A 167 -6.08 15.07 15.09
CA GLU A 167 -6.03 13.63 14.82
C GLU A 167 -6.45 12.82 16.05
N GLU A 168 -7.14 11.69 15.84
CA GLU A 168 -7.51 10.78 16.92
C GLU A 168 -6.26 10.03 17.45
N GLU A 169 -5.92 10.26 18.72
CA GLU A 169 -4.94 9.48 19.47
C GLU A 169 -5.67 8.47 20.36
N ILE A 170 -5.33 7.19 20.21
CA ILE A 170 -6.01 6.08 20.87
C ILE A 170 -5.17 5.60 22.05
N VAL A 171 -5.76 5.58 23.25
CA VAL A 171 -5.16 4.95 24.43
C VAL A 171 -5.60 3.50 24.51
N TYR A 172 -4.61 2.64 24.75
CA TYR A 172 -4.82 1.21 24.82
C TYR A 172 -4.67 0.70 26.24
N THR A 173 -5.56 -0.22 26.62
CA THR A 173 -5.48 -0.97 27.86
C THR A 173 -5.50 -2.48 27.58
N ASN A 174 -5.04 -3.27 28.55
CA ASN A 174 -5.24 -4.72 28.55
C ASN A 174 -6.52 -5.11 29.31
N GLU A 175 -7.16 -4.15 30.00
CA GLU A 175 -8.40 -4.38 30.71
C GLU A 175 -9.56 -4.53 29.74
N LYS A 176 -10.43 -5.49 30.01
CA LYS A 176 -11.58 -5.78 29.16
C LYS A 176 -12.75 -4.81 29.41
N TYR A 177 -12.83 -4.27 30.62
CA TYR A 177 -13.92 -3.41 31.04
C TYR A 177 -13.35 -2.07 31.51
N ASP A 178 -14.11 -1.00 31.32
CA ASP A 178 -13.81 0.28 31.93
C ASP A 178 -14.14 0.27 33.44
N TRP A 179 -13.85 1.39 34.10
CA TRP A 179 -14.16 1.60 35.52
C TRP A 179 -15.66 1.57 35.84
N ASN A 180 -16.54 1.66 34.84
CA ASN A 180 -18.00 1.54 34.96
C ASN A 180 -18.52 0.12 34.64
N GLY A 181 -17.65 -0.84 34.35
CA GLY A 181 -18.02 -2.20 33.98
C GLY A 181 -18.53 -2.35 32.54
N ARG A 182 -18.39 -1.32 31.69
CA ARG A 182 -18.72 -1.39 30.27
C ARG A 182 -17.62 -2.14 29.53
N LEU A 183 -18.01 -3.05 28.63
CA LEU A 183 -17.07 -3.76 27.75
C LEU A 183 -16.38 -2.78 26.79
N LEU A 184 -15.06 -2.76 26.83
CA LEU A 184 -14.24 -1.95 25.93
C LEU A 184 -14.15 -2.60 24.54
N ARG A 185 -13.98 -1.75 23.52
CA ARG A 185 -13.80 -2.20 22.13
C ARG A 185 -12.41 -2.77 21.92
N ILE A 186 -12.28 -3.77 21.05
CA ILE A 186 -10.99 -4.37 20.74
C ILE A 186 -10.22 -3.42 19.81
N ALA A 187 -8.97 -3.18 20.17
CA ALA A 187 -8.06 -2.32 19.41
C ALA A 187 -7.64 -2.96 18.07
N PRO A 188 -7.35 -2.14 17.04
CA PRO A 188 -6.79 -2.61 15.79
C PRO A 188 -5.43 -3.28 15.99
N MET A 189 -5.05 -4.16 15.07
CA MET A 189 -3.77 -4.85 15.14
C MET A 189 -2.63 -3.87 14.84
N GLU A 190 -1.61 -3.85 15.69
CA GLU A 190 -0.45 -2.99 15.49
C GLU A 190 0.44 -3.46 14.32
N LEU A 191 1.09 -2.51 13.65
CA LEU A 191 2.02 -2.76 12.54
C LEU A 191 3.15 -3.72 12.94
N ASN A 192 3.72 -3.55 14.13
CA ASN A 192 4.78 -4.41 14.65
C ASN A 192 4.27 -5.83 14.90
N SER A 193 3.02 -5.97 15.35
CA SER A 193 2.38 -7.26 15.57
C SER A 193 2.18 -8.00 14.25
N VAL A 194 1.72 -7.33 13.19
CA VAL A 194 1.61 -7.93 11.84
C VAL A 194 2.98 -8.32 11.30
N THR A 195 3.97 -7.44 11.39
CA THR A 195 5.33 -7.71 10.88
C THR A 195 5.97 -8.91 11.60
N THR A 196 5.81 -9.00 12.91
CA THR A 196 6.33 -10.12 13.71
C THR A 196 5.61 -11.42 13.34
N PHE A 197 4.29 -11.35 13.21
CA PHE A 197 3.49 -12.48 12.76
C PHE A 197 3.95 -12.99 11.37
N LEU A 198 4.12 -12.10 10.40
CA LEU A 198 4.56 -12.47 9.04
C LEU A 198 5.91 -13.18 9.07
N LYS A 199 6.89 -12.65 9.80
CA LYS A 199 8.20 -13.30 9.96
C LYS A 199 8.08 -14.70 10.55
N ASN A 200 7.24 -14.86 11.57
CA ASN A 200 7.08 -16.14 12.26
C ASN A 200 6.40 -17.18 11.37
N ILE A 201 5.34 -16.80 10.63
CA ILE A 201 4.64 -17.75 9.76
C ILE A 201 5.48 -18.10 8.52
N THR A 202 6.20 -17.16 7.93
CA THR A 202 7.08 -17.46 6.79
C THR A 202 8.24 -18.35 7.21
N ALA A 203 8.86 -18.08 8.37
CA ALA A 203 9.90 -18.93 8.92
C ALA A 203 9.40 -20.35 9.26
N LYS A 204 8.19 -20.46 9.83
CA LYS A 204 7.54 -21.75 10.14
C LYS A 204 7.40 -22.62 8.89
N HIS A 205 7.10 -22.03 7.74
CA HIS A 205 6.90 -22.75 6.48
C HIS A 205 8.16 -22.78 5.58
N GLY A 206 9.32 -22.33 6.08
CA GLY A 206 10.56 -22.32 5.29
C GLY A 206 10.53 -21.38 4.09
N ILE A 207 9.64 -20.39 4.09
CA ILE A 207 9.47 -19.45 2.99
C ILE A 207 10.57 -18.39 3.06
N GLU A 208 11.49 -18.42 2.11
CA GLU A 208 12.57 -17.46 2.01
C GLU A 208 12.07 -16.09 1.55
N GLY A 209 12.64 -15.03 2.13
CA GLY A 209 12.33 -13.65 1.74
C GLY A 209 12.22 -12.69 2.91
N LYS A 210 12.07 -11.40 2.59
CA LYS A 210 11.91 -10.34 3.58
C LYS A 210 10.44 -9.92 3.65
N TYR A 211 9.69 -10.47 4.60
CA TYR A 211 8.26 -10.22 4.73
C TYR A 211 7.93 -9.16 5.78
N SER A 212 7.08 -8.20 5.40
CA SER A 212 6.55 -7.15 6.28
C SER A 212 5.21 -6.63 5.74
N THR A 213 4.63 -5.61 6.38
CA THR A 213 3.42 -4.95 5.86
C THR A 213 3.60 -4.37 4.46
N HIS A 214 4.83 -4.02 4.06
CA HIS A 214 5.12 -3.59 2.68
C HIS A 214 5.04 -4.73 1.66
N SER A 215 5.14 -5.99 2.09
CA SER A 215 4.94 -7.15 1.22
C SER A 215 3.55 -7.16 0.61
N PHE A 216 2.52 -6.71 1.32
CA PHE A 216 1.15 -6.66 0.78
C PHE A 216 1.04 -5.78 -0.46
N ARG A 217 1.58 -4.55 -0.38
CA ARG A 217 1.57 -3.60 -1.50
C ARG A 217 2.48 -4.05 -2.64
N GLN A 218 3.59 -4.74 -2.34
CA GLN A 218 4.43 -5.37 -3.36
C GLN A 218 3.69 -6.49 -4.08
N THR A 219 3.00 -7.37 -3.34
CA THR A 219 2.13 -8.42 -3.91
C THR A 219 1.05 -7.82 -4.79
N HIS A 220 0.36 -6.78 -4.31
CA HIS A 220 -0.64 -6.07 -5.09
C HIS A 220 -0.07 -5.60 -6.44
N SER A 221 1.08 -4.91 -6.40
CA SER A 221 1.75 -4.38 -7.58
C SER A 221 2.16 -5.48 -8.57
N VAL A 222 2.62 -6.64 -8.09
CA VAL A 222 3.02 -7.76 -8.95
C VAL A 222 1.80 -8.42 -9.58
N TYR A 223 0.77 -8.74 -8.80
CA TYR A 223 -0.42 -9.42 -9.31
C TYR A 223 -1.15 -8.57 -10.35
N ILE A 224 -1.38 -7.28 -10.08
CA ILE A 224 -2.05 -6.39 -11.04
C ILE A 224 -1.27 -6.26 -12.36
N SER A 225 0.06 -6.31 -12.30
CA SER A 225 0.93 -6.23 -13.48
C SER A 225 1.04 -7.55 -14.23
N CYS A 226 0.93 -8.69 -13.55
CA CYS A 226 1.04 -10.02 -14.15
C CYS A 226 -0.24 -10.46 -14.88
N ILE A 227 -1.43 -10.00 -14.49
CA ILE A 227 -2.69 -10.37 -15.17
C ILE A 227 -2.76 -9.76 -16.60
N GLN A 228 -2.01 -8.70 -16.88
CA GLN A 228 -1.85 -8.19 -18.26
C GLN A 228 -1.14 -9.19 -19.20
N LYS A 229 -0.38 -10.17 -18.68
CA LYS A 229 0.45 -11.07 -19.51
C LYS A 229 -0.30 -12.21 -20.21
N GLY A 230 -1.65 -12.17 -20.21
CA GLY A 230 -2.51 -13.06 -21.00
C GLY A 230 -2.63 -12.71 -22.48
N SER A 231 -1.90 -11.71 -22.98
CA SER A 231 -1.76 -11.41 -24.41
C SER A 231 -0.30 -11.10 -24.72
N GLU A 232 0.27 -11.78 -25.71
CA GLU A 232 1.39 -11.24 -26.48
C GLU A 232 1.00 -9.82 -26.97
N ASP A 233 1.96 -8.87 -26.95
CA ASP A 233 1.91 -7.59 -27.68
C ASP A 233 1.13 -6.35 -27.19
N VAL A 234 1.12 -6.02 -25.88
CA VAL A 234 0.76 -4.62 -25.46
C VAL A 234 1.83 -3.94 -24.59
N ILE A 235 3.09 -4.24 -24.88
CA ILE A 235 4.16 -3.25 -24.76
C ILE A 235 4.59 -2.93 -26.18
N ARG A 236 3.76 -2.19 -26.93
CA ARG A 236 4.21 -1.52 -28.16
C ARG A 236 5.47 -0.76 -27.79
N ASP A 237 6.56 -1.03 -28.49
CA ASP A 237 7.90 -0.53 -28.17
C ASP A 237 7.85 0.99 -27.92
N LEU A 238 7.80 1.35 -26.63
CA LEU A 238 7.54 2.70 -26.16
C LEU A 238 8.65 3.66 -26.62
N ARG A 239 9.81 3.09 -26.99
CA ARG A 239 10.94 3.81 -27.58
C ARG A 239 10.62 4.30 -28.99
N ILE A 240 9.92 3.51 -29.81
CA ILE A 240 9.51 3.90 -31.17
C ILE A 240 8.51 5.05 -31.11
N ALA A 241 7.51 4.96 -30.22
CA ALA A 241 6.54 6.04 -30.01
C ALA A 241 7.21 7.32 -29.48
N CYS A 242 8.14 7.19 -28.52
CA CYS A 242 8.91 8.32 -27.98
C CYS A 242 9.75 9.01 -29.05
N GLN A 243 10.39 8.23 -29.92
CA GLN A 243 11.21 8.74 -31.02
C GLN A 243 10.36 9.37 -32.14
N SER A 244 9.19 8.79 -32.44
CA SER A 244 8.24 9.34 -33.43
C SER A 244 7.59 10.64 -32.96
N LEU A 245 7.38 10.81 -31.65
CA LEU A 245 6.75 11.99 -31.05
C LEU A 245 7.77 13.07 -30.65
N GLY A 246 9.08 12.82 -30.86
CA GLY A 246 10.14 13.77 -30.56
C GLY A 246 10.31 14.07 -29.06
N HIS A 247 9.86 13.16 -28.19
CA HIS A 247 10.00 13.35 -26.75
C HIS A 247 11.44 13.06 -26.30
N SER A 248 12.01 13.95 -25.49
CA SER A 248 13.37 13.84 -24.98
C SER A 248 13.55 12.79 -23.87
N ASP A 249 12.45 12.28 -23.31
CA ASP A 249 12.44 11.28 -22.24
C ASP A 249 11.27 10.30 -22.47
N LEU A 250 11.57 9.00 -22.31
CA LEU A 250 10.61 7.92 -22.43
C LEU A 250 9.43 8.09 -21.47
N ARG A 251 9.65 8.68 -20.29
CA ARG A 251 8.62 8.94 -19.27
C ARG A 251 7.51 9.89 -19.74
N ILE A 252 7.82 10.82 -20.64
CA ILE A 252 6.84 11.77 -21.20
C ILE A 252 5.86 10.99 -22.08
N THR A 253 6.38 10.11 -22.93
CA THR A 253 5.59 9.17 -23.74
C THR A 253 4.83 8.17 -22.86
N GLU A 254 5.48 7.70 -21.79
CA GLU A 254 4.90 6.74 -20.85
C GLU A 254 3.66 7.29 -20.14
N GLN A 255 3.73 8.55 -19.69
CA GLN A 255 2.65 9.24 -18.99
C GLN A 255 1.48 9.62 -19.92
N HIS A 256 1.76 9.97 -21.18
CA HIS A 256 0.72 10.41 -22.11
C HIS A 256 0.05 9.28 -22.88
N TYR A 257 0.75 8.17 -23.18
CA TYR A 257 0.26 7.17 -24.15
C TYR A 257 0.32 5.71 -23.68
N SER A 258 1.04 5.41 -22.60
CA SER A 258 0.94 4.13 -21.88
C SER A 258 0.39 4.30 -20.46
N GLY A 259 -0.30 5.40 -20.21
CA GLY A 259 -1.06 5.60 -18.98
C GLY A 259 -2.03 4.43 -18.81
N CYS A 260 -1.96 3.76 -17.66
CA CYS A 260 -2.89 2.69 -17.34
C CYS A 260 -4.29 3.33 -17.17
N ASP A 261 -5.18 3.12 -18.14
CA ASP A 261 -6.57 3.61 -18.05
C ASP A 261 -7.15 3.15 -16.71
N SER A 262 -7.75 4.08 -15.97
CA SER A 262 -8.50 3.80 -14.73
C SER A 262 -9.49 2.64 -14.87
N ARG A 263 -10.08 2.44 -16.07
CA ARG A 263 -10.94 1.29 -16.38
C ARG A 263 -10.15 -0.02 -16.39
N LEU A 264 -8.98 -0.04 -17.02
CA LEU A 264 -8.08 -1.19 -17.01
C LEU A 264 -7.58 -1.47 -15.59
N VAL A 265 -7.20 -0.44 -14.82
CA VAL A 265 -6.83 -0.60 -13.40
C VAL A 265 -7.97 -1.25 -12.63
N LYS A 266 -9.20 -0.73 -12.75
CA LYS A 266 -10.40 -1.32 -12.13
C LYS A 266 -10.60 -2.77 -12.53
N GLU A 267 -10.61 -3.07 -13.83
CA GLU A 267 -10.78 -4.45 -14.34
C GLU A 267 -9.72 -5.39 -13.78
N GLN A 268 -8.46 -4.95 -13.71
CA GLN A 268 -7.38 -5.76 -13.18
C GLN A 268 -7.50 -5.97 -11.67
N MET A 269 -7.84 -4.93 -10.91
CA MET A 269 -8.12 -5.06 -9.47
C MET A 269 -9.26 -6.05 -9.19
N LEU A 270 -10.31 -6.05 -10.01
CA LEU A 270 -11.40 -7.01 -9.91
C LEU A 270 -10.98 -8.43 -10.29
N LYS A 271 -9.98 -8.61 -11.17
CA LYS A 271 -9.44 -9.93 -11.58
C LYS A 271 -8.40 -10.51 -10.61
N MET A 272 -7.81 -9.70 -9.73
CA MET A 272 -6.68 -10.10 -8.88
C MET A 272 -6.95 -11.29 -7.98
N GLU A 273 -8.13 -11.33 -7.36
CA GLU A 273 -8.64 -12.48 -6.57
C GLU A 273 -7.57 -13.16 -5.68
N VAL A 274 -6.74 -12.36 -5.00
CA VAL A 274 -5.59 -12.86 -4.24
C VAL A 274 -6.07 -13.65 -3.02
N GLY A 275 -5.67 -14.93 -2.94
CA GLY A 275 -6.06 -15.85 -1.86
C GLY A 275 -7.40 -16.56 -2.08
N LYS A 276 -8.00 -16.43 -3.27
CA LYS A 276 -9.31 -16.99 -3.61
C LYS A 276 -9.47 -18.46 -3.31
N GLU A 277 -8.48 -19.28 -3.67
CA GLU A 277 -8.53 -20.74 -3.48
C GLU A 277 -8.79 -21.13 -2.02
N VAL A 278 -8.07 -20.48 -1.10
CA VAL A 278 -8.21 -20.73 0.34
C VAL A 278 -9.52 -20.12 0.86
N VAL A 279 -9.88 -18.91 0.41
CA VAL A 279 -11.14 -18.27 0.84
C VAL A 279 -12.34 -19.11 0.41
N ASP A 280 -12.45 -19.50 -0.86
CA ASP A 280 -13.56 -20.31 -1.37
C ASP A 280 -13.64 -21.70 -0.69
N LYS A 281 -12.49 -22.24 -0.24
CA LYS A 281 -12.44 -23.51 0.50
C LYS A 281 -12.99 -23.41 1.92
N TYR A 282 -12.73 -22.31 2.64
CA TYR A 282 -13.02 -22.19 4.06
C TYR A 282 -14.18 -21.24 4.41
N VAL A 283 -14.54 -20.32 3.50
CA VAL A 283 -15.60 -19.33 3.67
C VAL A 283 -16.76 -19.70 2.77
N LYS A 284 -17.92 -20.01 3.37
CA LYS A 284 -19.17 -20.34 2.68
C LYS A 284 -20.16 -19.19 2.75
#